data_AF-A0A2Y9S4F1-F1
#
_entry.id   AF-A0A2Y9S4F1-F1
#
_cell.length_a   1.000
_cell.length_b   1.000
_cell.length_c   1.000
_cell.angle_alpha   90.00
_cell.angle_beta   90.00
_cell.angle_gamma   90.00
#
_symmetry.space_group_name_H-M   'P 1'
#
loop_
_entity.id
_entity.type
_entity.pdbx_description
1 polymer ?
#
loop_
_entity_poly.entity_id
_entity_poly.type
_entity_poly.pdbx_seq_one_letter_code
_entity_poly.pdbx_strand_id
1 'polypeptide(L)'
;MCTLDFYEGQGRLDGALCSYTEKDKQQYLRAAYEAGIRNIEMESSVLAAMCNACGLPAAVVCVTLLDRLEGDQISSPHEVLAEYQQRPQRLVGRFIKKCLSAA
;
A
#
# COMPACT_ATOMS: atom_id res chain seq x y z
N MET A 1 -0.36 -5.77 -2.21
CA MET A 1 0.40 -6.92 -1.70
C MET A 1 0.76 -6.64 -0.24
N CYS A 2 0.53 -7.60 0.64
CA CYS A 2 0.82 -7.47 2.07
C CYS A 2 2.14 -8.20 2.38
N THR A 3 3.09 -7.55 3.04
CA THR A 3 4.39 -8.12 3.41
C THR A 3 4.60 -8.09 4.93
N LEU A 4 5.51 -8.93 5.45
CA LEU A 4 5.85 -8.97 6.88
C LEU A 4 7.08 -8.11 7.24
N ASP A 5 7.80 -7.64 6.23
CA ASP A 5 8.94 -6.76 6.37
C ASP A 5 8.83 -5.61 5.35
N PHE A 6 9.29 -4.42 5.75
CA PHE A 6 9.23 -3.21 4.94
C PHE A 6 10.38 -3.13 3.92
N TYR A 7 11.55 -3.67 4.24
CA TYR A 7 12.75 -3.56 3.40
C TYR A 7 12.87 -4.74 2.45
N GLU A 8 13.53 -5.82 2.88
CA GLU A 8 13.73 -7.02 2.07
C GLU A 8 12.40 -7.64 1.65
N GLY A 9 11.40 -7.62 2.53
CA GLY A 9 10.04 -8.10 2.24
C GLY A 9 9.34 -7.34 1.12
N GLN A 10 9.70 -6.08 0.86
CA GLN A 10 9.16 -5.27 -0.24
C GLN A 10 10.18 -5.05 -1.37
N GLY A 11 11.29 -5.80 -1.39
CA GLY A 11 12.32 -5.70 -2.41
C GLY A 11 13.06 -4.36 -2.44
N ARG A 12 13.16 -3.64 -1.33
CA ARG A 12 13.89 -2.35 -1.27
C ARG A 12 15.41 -2.56 -1.23
N LEU A 13 16.19 -1.62 -1.74
CA LEU A 13 17.66 -1.67 -1.69
C LEU A 13 18.29 -0.79 -0.61
N ASP A 14 17.47 -0.11 0.18
CA ASP A 14 17.89 0.93 1.13
C ASP A 14 17.73 0.52 2.60
N GLY A 15 17.63 -0.78 2.85
CA GLY A 15 17.68 -1.37 4.18
C GLY A 15 19.11 -1.59 4.67
N ALA A 16 19.25 -1.93 5.95
CA ALA A 16 20.55 -2.31 6.52
C ALA A 16 21.09 -3.64 5.97
N LEU A 17 20.19 -4.51 5.50
CA LEU A 17 20.49 -5.78 4.85
C LEU A 17 19.84 -5.77 3.47
N CYS A 18 20.58 -6.27 2.48
CA CYS A 18 20.08 -6.47 1.13
C CYS A 18 20.93 -7.53 0.42
N SER A 19 20.28 -8.60 -0.03
CA SER A 19 20.94 -9.75 -0.66
C SER A 19 20.68 -9.86 -2.17
N TYR A 20 20.14 -8.81 -2.80
CA TYR A 20 19.73 -8.78 -4.20
C TYR A 20 20.03 -7.43 -4.87
N THR A 21 19.87 -7.35 -6.19
CA THR A 21 20.20 -6.16 -7.01
C THR A 21 18.96 -5.37 -7.43
N GLU A 22 19.16 -4.17 -7.99
CA GLU A 22 18.08 -3.38 -8.61
C GLU A 22 17.39 -4.13 -9.75
N LYS A 23 18.13 -4.95 -10.51
CA LYS A 23 17.52 -5.75 -11.58
C LYS A 23 16.55 -6.80 -11.01
N ASP A 24 16.93 -7.45 -9.90
CA ASP A 24 16.10 -8.46 -9.25
C ASP A 24 14.83 -7.83 -8.67
N LYS A 25 14.97 -6.67 -7.99
CA LYS A 25 13.84 -5.84 -7.54
C LYS A 25 12.91 -5.48 -8.69
N GLN A 26 13.44 -4.93 -9.78
CA GLN A 26 12.62 -4.50 -10.93
C GLN A 26 11.89 -5.67 -11.58
N GLN A 27 12.54 -6.82 -11.70
CA GLN A 27 11.90 -8.05 -12.19
C GLN A 27 10.74 -8.47 -11.27
N TYR A 28 10.96 -8.48 -9.96
CA TYR A 28 9.93 -8.83 -8.97
C TYR A 28 8.74 -7.87 -8.99
N LEU A 29 9.00 -6.56 -8.99
CA LEU A 29 7.94 -5.54 -9.00
C LEU A 29 7.14 -5.54 -10.31
N ARG A 30 7.79 -5.76 -11.46
CA ARG A 30 7.09 -5.89 -12.75
C ARG A 30 6.22 -7.14 -12.79
N ALA A 31 6.71 -8.27 -12.31
CA ALA A 31 5.90 -9.49 -12.19
C ALA A 31 4.69 -9.27 -11.28
N ALA A 32 4.86 -8.55 -10.17
CA ALA A 32 3.74 -8.17 -9.30
C ALA A 32 2.72 -7.28 -10.03
N TYR A 33 3.19 -6.29 -10.79
CA TYR A 33 2.33 -5.41 -11.59
C TYR A 33 1.55 -6.19 -12.66
N GLU A 34 2.21 -7.09 -13.37
CA GLU A 34 1.62 -8.00 -14.37
C GLU A 34 0.56 -8.92 -13.74
N ALA A 35 0.76 -9.34 -12.49
CA ALA A 35 -0.23 -10.09 -11.71
C ALA A 35 -1.41 -9.24 -11.18
N GLY A 36 -1.46 -7.94 -11.51
CA GLY A 36 -2.54 -7.03 -11.13
C GLY A 36 -2.32 -6.25 -9.83
N ILE A 37 -1.17 -6.41 -9.16
CA ILE A 37 -0.85 -5.65 -7.94
C ILE A 37 -0.59 -4.17 -8.32
N ARG A 38 -1.09 -3.25 -7.49
CA ARG A 38 -0.94 -1.80 -7.68
C ARG A 38 -0.32 -1.05 -6.51
N ASN A 39 -0.23 -1.68 -5.34
CA ASN A 39 0.43 -1.13 -4.16
C ASN A 39 0.96 -2.25 -3.25
N ILE A 40 1.81 -1.86 -2.29
CA ILE A 40 2.43 -2.74 -1.30
C ILE A 40 2.26 -2.10 0.09
N GLU A 41 1.85 -2.87 1.09
CA GLU A 41 1.61 -2.47 2.48
C GLU A 41 1.75 -3.70 3.41
N MET A 42 1.31 -3.65 4.68
CA MET A 42 1.69 -4.66 5.68
C MET A 42 0.52 -5.23 6.51
N GLU A 43 -0.73 -4.85 6.26
CA GLU A 43 -1.86 -5.19 7.12
C GLU A 43 -3.05 -5.83 6.39
N SER A 44 -3.19 -5.63 5.08
CA SER A 44 -4.41 -5.95 4.34
C SER A 44 -4.77 -7.43 4.33
N SER A 45 -3.78 -8.32 4.36
CA SER A 45 -4.00 -9.78 4.29
C SER A 45 -4.76 -10.30 5.51
N VAL A 46 -4.32 -9.96 6.72
CA VAL A 46 -4.94 -10.42 7.95
C VAL A 46 -6.29 -9.73 8.18
N LEU A 47 -6.40 -8.43 7.85
CA LEU A 47 -7.66 -7.70 7.93
C LEU A 47 -8.72 -8.37 7.06
N ALA A 48 -8.41 -8.65 5.79
CA ALA A 48 -9.33 -9.30 4.87
C ALA A 48 -9.72 -10.70 5.34
N ALA A 49 -8.74 -11.50 5.79
CA ALA A 49 -8.98 -12.85 6.27
C ALA A 49 -9.91 -12.88 7.51
N MET A 50 -9.64 -12.04 8.51
CA MET A 50 -10.43 -11.98 9.74
C MET A 50 -11.85 -11.46 9.48
N CYS A 51 -12.00 -10.40 8.70
CA CYS A 51 -13.32 -9.87 8.37
C CYS A 51 -14.16 -10.90 7.60
N ASN A 52 -13.56 -11.60 6.64
CA ASN A 52 -14.25 -12.66 5.89
C ASN A 52 -14.67 -13.82 6.81
N ALA A 53 -13.79 -14.27 7.71
CA ALA A 53 -14.10 -15.34 8.67
C ALA A 53 -15.28 -14.99 9.60
N CYS A 54 -15.45 -13.71 9.92
CA CYS A 54 -16.54 -13.20 10.76
C CYS A 54 -17.79 -12.76 9.97
N GLY A 55 -17.82 -12.91 8.64
CA GLY A 55 -18.94 -12.44 7.82
C GLY A 55 -19.11 -10.92 7.77
N LEU A 56 -18.03 -10.16 7.99
CA LEU A 56 -18.05 -8.69 7.99
C LEU A 56 -17.66 -8.14 6.61
N PRO A 57 -18.47 -7.26 6.01
CA PRO A 57 -18.04 -6.52 4.82
C PRO A 57 -16.90 -5.58 5.20
N ALA A 58 -15.77 -5.70 4.49
CA ALA A 58 -14.57 -4.90 4.75
C ALA A 58 -13.96 -4.39 3.45
N ALA A 59 -13.24 -3.27 3.55
CA ALA A 59 -12.50 -2.67 2.45
C ALA A 59 -11.18 -2.09 2.97
N VAL A 60 -10.15 -2.11 2.14
CA VAL A 60 -8.86 -1.46 2.39
C VAL A 60 -8.71 -0.30 1.43
N VAL A 61 -8.44 0.89 1.96
CA VAL A 61 -8.24 2.12 1.18
C VAL A 61 -6.90 2.73 1.57
N CYS A 62 -5.91 2.57 0.71
CA CYS A 62 -4.56 3.11 0.90
C CYS A 62 -4.31 4.30 -0.04
N VAL A 63 -3.36 5.14 0.34
CA VAL A 63 -2.70 6.10 -0.57
C VAL A 63 -1.29 5.59 -0.86
N THR A 64 -0.80 5.80 -2.08
CA THR A 64 0.58 5.51 -2.47
C THR A 64 1.45 6.74 -2.18
N LEU A 65 2.55 6.55 -1.44
CA LEU A 65 3.48 7.64 -1.09
C LEU A 65 4.61 7.84 -2.10
N LEU A 66 4.86 6.85 -2.94
CA LEU A 66 5.86 6.86 -4.01
C LEU A 66 5.56 5.75 -5.03
N ASP A 67 6.19 5.84 -6.21
CA ASP A 67 6.25 4.74 -7.17
C ASP A 67 7.51 3.89 -6.92
N ARG A 68 7.32 2.62 -6.58
CA ARG A 68 8.42 1.68 -6.31
C ARG A 68 9.21 1.27 -7.54
N LEU A 69 8.67 1.49 -8.74
CA LEU A 69 9.41 1.31 -10.00
C LEU A 69 10.42 2.45 -10.22
N GLU A 70 10.21 3.60 -9.59
CA GLU A 70 11.07 4.79 -9.74
C GLU A 70 12.09 4.93 -8.59
N GLY A 71 11.81 4.36 -7.41
CA GLY A 71 12.74 4.42 -6.29
C GLY A 71 12.21 3.80 -5.01
N ASP A 72 13.05 3.79 -3.98
CA ASP A 72 12.68 3.28 -2.66
C ASP A 72 12.44 4.42 -1.66
N GLN A 73 13.29 5.44 -1.60
CA GLN A 73 13.20 6.50 -0.60
C GLN A 73 11.99 7.42 -0.83
N ILE A 74 11.29 7.75 0.26
CA ILE A 74 10.26 8.78 0.25
C ILE A 74 10.96 10.14 0.35
N SER A 75 11.00 10.86 -0.77
CA SER A 75 11.69 12.16 -0.87
C SER A 75 10.73 13.36 -0.97
N SER A 76 9.42 13.12 -1.06
CA SER A 76 8.42 14.19 -1.14
C SER A 76 8.45 15.07 0.13
N PRO A 77 8.24 16.40 -0.01
CA PRO A 77 8.20 17.31 1.14
C PRO A 77 7.13 16.90 2.17
N HIS A 78 7.37 17.22 3.44
CA HIS A 78 6.48 16.86 4.54
C HIS A 78 5.03 17.32 4.31
N GLU A 79 4.84 18.56 3.86
CA GLU A 79 3.51 19.12 3.54
C GLU A 79 2.77 18.35 2.43
N VAL A 80 3.50 17.81 1.46
CA VAL A 80 2.94 16.98 0.38
C VAL A 80 2.53 15.62 0.93
N LEU A 81 3.35 14.99 1.77
CA LEU A 81 3.02 13.72 2.41
C LEU A 81 1.81 13.87 3.36
N ALA A 82 1.73 14.97 4.10
CA ALA A 82 0.58 15.29 4.94
C ALA A 82 -0.71 15.42 4.12
N GLU A 83 -0.64 16.02 2.93
CA GLU A 83 -1.78 16.05 2.00
C GLU A 83 -2.15 14.65 1.51
N TYR A 84 -1.17 13.82 1.12
CA TYR A 84 -1.42 12.45 0.64
C TYR A 84 -2.18 11.63 1.68
N GLN A 85 -1.77 11.71 2.95
CA GLN A 85 -2.39 10.99 4.08
C GLN A 85 -3.88 11.38 4.29
N GLN A 86 -4.29 12.57 3.88
CA GLN A 86 -5.68 13.03 3.97
C GLN A 86 -6.57 12.40 2.87
N ARG A 87 -6.01 11.91 1.77
CA ARG A 87 -6.80 11.43 0.61
C ARG A 87 -7.69 10.22 0.94
N PRO A 88 -7.20 9.15 1.61
CA PRO A 88 -8.07 8.03 2.02
C PRO A 88 -9.16 8.49 2.98
N GLN A 89 -8.83 9.38 3.93
CA GLN A 89 -9.78 9.90 4.91
C GLN A 89 -10.91 10.69 4.24
N ARG A 90 -10.58 11.56 3.28
CA ARG A 90 -11.57 12.31 2.48
C ARG A 90 -12.48 11.37 1.69
N LEU A 91 -11.91 10.34 1.05
CA LEU A 91 -12.68 9.36 0.28
C LEU A 91 -13.66 8.57 1.17
N VAL A 92 -13.17 8.01 2.28
CA VAL A 92 -13.99 7.24 3.23
C VAL A 92 -15.03 8.15 3.90
N GLY A 93 -14.67 9.37 4.30
CA GLY A 93 -15.60 10.34 4.85
C GLY A 93 -16.72 10.71 3.86
N ARG A 94 -16.41 10.83 2.57
CA ARG A 94 -17.41 11.05 1.50
C ARG A 94 -18.33 9.84 1.34
N PHE A 95 -17.78 8.62 1.38
CA PHE A 95 -18.55 7.38 1.32
C PHE A 95 -19.54 7.29 2.49
N ILE A 96 -19.08 7.48 3.72
CA ILE A 96 -19.91 7.46 4.93
C ILE A 96 -21.03 8.50 4.84
N LYS A 97 -20.70 9.74 4.45
CA LYS A 97 -21.71 10.80 4.28
C LYS A 97 -22.82 10.39 3.30
N LYS A 98 -22.46 9.77 2.17
CA LYS A 98 -23.43 9.31 1.18
C LYS A 98 -24.31 8.19 1.72
N CYS A 99 -23.74 7.22 2.44
CA CYS A 99 -24.50 6.15 3.07
C CYS A 99 -25.51 6.69 4.10
N LEU A 100 -25.09 7.64 4.94
CA LEU A 100 -25.97 8.26 5.94
C LEU A 100 -27.04 9.18 5.34
N SER A 101 -26.81 9.74 4.15
CA SER A 101 -27.78 10.60 3.46
C SER A 101 -28.78 9.83 2.61
N ALA A 102 -28.53 8.53 2.36
CA ALA A 102 -29.39 7.64 1.59
C ALA A 102 -30.34 6.82 2.50
N ALA A 103 -30.13 6.89 3.82
CA ALA A 103 -31.02 6.36 4.85
C ALA A 103 -32.10 7.41 5.19
#